data_AF-A0A9E4PTJ7-F1
#
_entry.id   AF-A0A9E4PTJ7-F1
#
_cell.length_a   1.000
_cell.length_b   1.000
_cell.length_c   1.000
_cell.angle_alpha   90.00
_cell.angle_beta   90.00
_cell.angle_gamma   90.00
#
_symmetry.space_group_name_H-M   'P 1'
#
loop_
_entity.id
_entity.type
_entity.pdbx_description
1 polymer ?
#
loop_
_entity_poly.entity_id
_entity_poly.type
_entity_poly.pdbx_seq_one_letter_code
_entity_poly.pdbx_strand_id
1 'polypeptide(L)'
;IAVDRQDLKGKIIEIGGPEQLSYNEIISVVVKTLGKKRLRVHIPVWLMYLATLVMEKVQPRPPITIDQLRMLSIRNVAEPGVVEETFGFTPRRLEGNIDFVRSVGFWDGVKITLGSMPPHIRDH
;
A
#
# COMPACT_ATOMS: atom_id res chain seq x y z
N ILE A 1 -12.14 -13.08 15.73
CA ILE A 1 -13.44 -13.38 15.08
C ILE A 1 -13.35 -14.56 14.11
N ALA A 2 -12.20 -14.84 13.47
CA ALA A 2 -12.08 -15.97 12.54
C ALA A 2 -11.64 -17.33 13.15
N VAL A 3 -10.86 -17.33 14.24
CA VAL A 3 -10.11 -18.52 14.70
C VAL A 3 -11.00 -19.68 15.19
N ASP A 4 -12.18 -19.41 15.74
CA ASP A 4 -13.07 -20.43 16.31
C ASP A 4 -14.28 -20.80 15.42
N ARG A 5 -14.36 -20.24 14.21
CA ARG A 5 -15.49 -20.40 13.28
C ARG A 5 -15.29 -21.65 12.39
N GLN A 6 -15.88 -22.78 12.78
CA GLN A 6 -15.78 -24.03 12.01
C GLN A 6 -16.36 -23.93 10.58
N ASP A 7 -17.35 -23.06 10.38
CA ASP A 7 -18.03 -22.79 9.11
C ASP A 7 -17.16 -22.03 8.08
N LEU A 8 -16.02 -21.49 8.52
CA LEU A 8 -15.03 -20.82 7.66
C LEU A 8 -13.85 -21.72 7.30
N LYS A 9 -13.77 -22.93 7.87
CA LYS A 9 -12.65 -23.86 7.64
C LYS A 9 -12.60 -24.28 6.17
N GLY A 10 -11.45 -24.06 5.53
CA GLY A 10 -11.22 -24.41 4.12
C GLY A 10 -11.84 -23.44 3.11
N LYS A 11 -12.44 -22.33 3.56
CA LYS A 11 -12.93 -21.27 2.66
C LYS A 11 -11.84 -20.25 2.37
N ILE A 12 -11.81 -19.77 1.13
CA ILE A 12 -11.02 -18.60 0.73
C ILE A 12 -11.94 -17.38 0.87
N ILE A 13 -11.51 -16.40 1.67
CA ILE A 13 -12.27 -15.18 1.92
C ILE A 13 -11.38 -14.02 1.50
N GLU A 14 -11.85 -13.23 0.54
CA GLU A 14 -11.15 -12.03 0.10
C GLU A 14 -11.38 -10.91 1.12
N ILE A 15 -10.29 -10.37 1.68
CA ILE A 15 -10.35 -9.29 2.65
C ILE A 15 -10.11 -7.98 1.93
N GLY A 16 -11.17 -7.18 1.79
CA GLY A 16 -11.17 -5.87 1.16
C GLY A 16 -11.65 -4.76 2.09
N GLY A 17 -11.31 -3.53 1.72
CA GLY A 17 -11.96 -2.34 2.28
C GLY A 17 -13.40 -2.17 1.77
N PRO A 18 -14.11 -1.15 2.24
CA PRO A 18 -15.51 -0.91 1.85
C PRO A 18 -15.65 -0.33 0.42
N GLU A 19 -14.53 -0.01 -0.23
CA GLU A 19 -14.46 0.68 -1.53
C GLU A 19 -13.32 0.11 -2.38
N GLN A 20 -13.54 0.06 -3.70
CA GLN A 20 -12.51 -0.27 -4.67
C GLN A 20 -11.90 1.03 -5.20
N LEU A 21 -10.60 1.21 -4.98
CA LEU A 21 -9.89 2.41 -5.42
C LEU A 21 -8.91 2.06 -6.53
N SER A 22 -8.94 2.84 -7.60
CA SER A 22 -7.88 2.84 -8.60
C SER A 22 -6.58 3.39 -8.01
N TYR A 23 -5.46 3.08 -8.65
CA TYR A 23 -4.15 3.62 -8.27
C TYR A 23 -4.17 5.16 -8.18
N ASN A 24 -4.85 5.83 -9.11
CA ASN A 24 -4.95 7.29 -9.14
C ASN A 24 -5.76 7.85 -7.96
N GLU A 25 -6.80 7.15 -7.52
CA GLU A 25 -7.61 7.53 -6.36
C GLU A 25 -6.81 7.35 -5.08
N ILE A 26 -6.08 6.24 -4.92
CA ILE A 26 -5.18 6.00 -3.77
C ILE A 26 -4.15 7.15 -3.66
N ILE A 27 -3.49 7.49 -4.77
CA ILE A 27 -2.54 8.61 -4.80
C ILE A 27 -3.24 9.93 -4.46
N SER A 28 -4.46 10.14 -4.91
CA SER A 28 -5.23 11.36 -4.60
C SER A 28 -5.53 11.47 -3.10
N VAL A 29 -5.96 10.38 -2.47
CA VAL A 29 -6.22 10.30 -1.03
C VAL A 29 -4.94 10.56 -0.23
N VAL A 30 -3.81 9.94 -0.59
CA VAL A 30 -2.52 10.16 0.07
C VAL A 30 -2.07 11.62 -0.04
N VAL A 31 -2.17 12.21 -1.23
CA VAL A 31 -1.77 13.61 -1.48
C VAL A 31 -2.66 14.58 -0.68
N LYS A 32 -3.97 14.32 -0.63
CA LYS A 32 -4.94 15.09 0.16
C LYS A 32 -4.62 15.01 1.66
N THR A 33 -4.35 13.81 2.18
CA THR A 33 -3.95 13.62 3.59
C THR A 33 -2.63 14.31 3.90
N LEU A 34 -1.64 14.27 2.99
CA LEU A 34 -0.36 14.96 3.19
C LEU A 34 -0.47 16.49 3.09
N GLY A 35 -1.54 17.04 2.51
CA GLY A 35 -1.67 18.47 2.24
C GLY A 35 -0.63 19.02 1.26
N LYS A 36 0.01 18.15 0.46
CA LYS A 36 1.07 18.52 -0.50
C LYS A 36 0.52 18.58 -1.91
N LYS A 37 1.11 19.42 -2.77
CA LYS A 37 0.87 19.34 -4.23
C LYS A 37 1.89 18.39 -4.83
N ARG A 38 1.45 17.27 -5.40
CA ARG A 38 2.34 16.29 -6.06
C ARG A 38 2.23 16.42 -7.57
N LEU A 39 3.37 16.55 -8.26
CA LEU A 39 3.42 16.44 -9.72
C LEU A 39 3.12 14.99 -10.13
N ARG A 40 2.13 14.80 -11.00
CA ARG A 40 1.79 13.50 -11.60
C ARG A 40 2.56 13.36 -12.91
N VAL A 41 3.76 12.80 -12.86
CA VAL A 41 4.53 12.50 -14.07
C VAL A 41 4.25 11.05 -14.45
N HIS A 42 3.73 10.83 -15.66
CA HIS A 42 3.61 9.49 -16.22
C HIS A 42 4.99 9.07 -16.71
N ILE A 43 5.64 8.18 -15.96
CA ILE A 43 6.92 7.59 -16.36
C ILE A 43 6.61 6.30 -17.14
N PRO A 44 7.17 6.11 -18.34
CA PRO A 44 7.02 4.87 -19.08
C PRO A 44 7.49 3.67 -18.26
N VAL A 45 6.72 2.58 -18.31
CA VAL A 45 6.97 1.38 -17.50
C VAL A 45 8.38 0.80 -17.74
N TRP A 46 8.88 0.82 -18.98
CA TRP A 46 10.22 0.31 -19.31
C TRP A 46 11.34 1.09 -18.59
N LEU A 47 11.16 2.39 -18.37
CA LEU A 47 12.14 3.22 -17.67
C LEU A 47 12.15 2.90 -16.18
N MET A 48 10.97 2.65 -15.61
CA MET A 48 10.83 2.15 -14.23
C MET A 48 11.53 0.80 -14.05
N TYR A 49 11.37 -0.14 -14.99
CA TYR A 49 12.07 -1.42 -14.97
C TYR A 49 13.60 -1.27 -14.97
N LEU A 50 14.13 -0.37 -15.78
CA LEU A 50 15.58 -0.13 -15.81
C LEU A 50 16.08 0.47 -14.50
N ALA A 51 15.33 1.41 -13.92
CA ALA A 51 15.66 2.02 -12.63
C ALA A 51 15.63 0.99 -11.48
N THR A 52 14.62 0.12 -11.43
CA THR A 52 14.52 -0.93 -10.39
C THR A 52 15.62 -1.98 -10.53
N LEU A 53 15.98 -2.39 -11.74
CA LEU A 53 17.12 -3.30 -11.99
C LEU A 53 18.44 -2.75 -11.44
N VAL A 54 18.71 -1.46 -11.65
CA VAL A 54 19.92 -0.82 -11.13
C VAL A 54 19.86 -0.71 -9.60
N MET A 55 18.71 -0.30 -9.04
CA MET A 55 18.55 -0.18 -7.60
C MET A 55 18.68 -1.52 -6.85
N GLU A 56 18.08 -2.59 -7.37
CA GLU A 56 18.21 -3.95 -6.80
C GLU A 56 19.67 -4.42 -6.74
N LYS A 57 20.47 -4.06 -7.74
CA LYS A 57 21.87 -4.48 -7.81
C LYS A 57 22.80 -3.68 -6.90
N VAL A 58 22.46 -2.42 -6.63
CA VAL A 58 23.32 -1.47 -5.89
C VAL A 58 22.97 -1.43 -4.41
N GLN A 59 21.71 -1.67 -4.04
CA GLN A 59 21.23 -1.47 -2.68
C GLN A 59 20.86 -2.80 -1.99
N PRO A 60 21.30 -3.04 -0.75
CA PRO A 60 20.95 -4.25 0.01
C PRO A 60 19.44 -4.42 0.27
N ARG A 61 18.70 -3.29 0.30
CA ARG A 61 17.24 -3.24 0.49
C ARG A 61 16.64 -2.18 -0.44
N PRO A 62 16.41 -2.49 -1.72
CA PRO A 62 15.80 -1.55 -2.66
C PRO A 62 14.38 -1.19 -2.21
N PRO A 63 13.95 0.08 -2.35
CA PRO A 63 12.61 0.51 -1.93
C PRO A 63 11.51 -0.07 -2.84
N ILE A 64 11.84 -0.37 -4.10
CA ILE A 64 10.94 -0.96 -5.10
C ILE A 64 11.72 -2.05 -5.83
N THR A 65 11.18 -3.27 -5.82
CA THR A 65 11.68 -4.40 -6.62
C THR A 65 10.94 -4.55 -7.94
N ILE A 66 11.51 -5.32 -8.87
CA ILE A 66 10.86 -5.67 -10.14
C ILE A 66 9.54 -6.41 -9.88
N ASP A 67 9.53 -7.31 -8.91
CA ASP A 67 8.33 -8.06 -8.56
C ASP A 67 7.26 -7.16 -7.94
N GLN A 68 7.64 -6.20 -7.09
CA GLN A 68 6.71 -5.19 -6.58
C GLN A 68 6.18 -4.30 -7.70
N LEU A 69 7.03 -3.91 -8.66
CA LEU A 69 6.59 -3.15 -9.83
C LEU A 69 5.56 -3.93 -10.67
N ARG A 70 5.76 -5.24 -10.85
CA ARG A 70 4.78 -6.12 -11.50
C ARG A 70 3.49 -6.23 -10.70
N MET A 71 3.56 -6.37 -9.37
CA MET A 71 2.36 -6.42 -8.53
C MET A 71 1.50 -5.16 -8.63
N LEU A 72 2.11 -3.99 -8.83
CA LEU A 72 1.36 -2.74 -9.06
C LEU A 72 0.54 -2.75 -10.36
N SER A 73 0.92 -3.56 -11.34
CA SER A 73 0.19 -3.70 -12.61
C SER A 73 -0.98 -4.67 -12.54
N ILE A 74 -1.04 -5.51 -11.50
CA ILE A 74 -2.10 -6.50 -11.29
C ILE A 74 -3.27 -5.83 -10.57
N ARG A 75 -4.50 -6.13 -11.00
CA ARG A 75 -5.72 -5.68 -10.31
C ARG A 75 -5.89 -6.46 -8.99
N ASN A 76 -5.44 -5.87 -7.88
CA ASN A 76 -5.70 -6.37 -6.53
C ASN A 76 -7.04 -5.82 -6.03
N VAL A 77 -8.14 -6.41 -6.48
CA VAL A 77 -9.50 -5.99 -6.16
C VAL A 77 -10.20 -7.11 -5.40
N ALA A 78 -10.83 -6.77 -4.28
CA ALA A 78 -11.70 -7.67 -3.53
C ALA A 78 -13.17 -7.24 -3.69
N GLU A 79 -14.08 -8.19 -3.55
CA GLU A 79 -15.52 -7.91 -3.55
C GLU A 79 -15.92 -7.11 -2.29
N PRO A 80 -16.56 -5.93 -2.42
CA PRO A 80 -17.00 -5.16 -1.27
C PRO A 80 -18.08 -5.91 -0.49
N GLY A 81 -18.09 -5.77 0.84
CA GLY A 81 -19.14 -6.34 1.69
C GLY A 81 -18.88 -7.76 2.19
N VAL A 82 -17.98 -8.54 1.55
CA VAL A 82 -17.63 -9.90 2.00
C VAL A 82 -17.18 -9.94 3.46
N VAL A 83 -16.40 -8.94 3.88
CA VAL A 83 -15.91 -8.82 5.26
C VAL A 83 -17.05 -8.54 6.23
N GLU A 84 -17.99 -7.67 5.86
CA GLU A 84 -19.12 -7.29 6.70
C GLU A 84 -20.11 -8.45 6.84
N GLU A 85 -20.41 -9.15 5.74
CA GLU A 85 -21.24 -10.35 5.75
C GLU A 85 -20.62 -11.48 6.57
N THR A 86 -19.30 -11.71 6.40
CA THR A 86 -18.64 -12.87 7.01
C THR A 86 -18.31 -12.66 8.49
N PHE A 87 -17.88 -11.44 8.85
CA PHE A 87 -17.34 -11.15 10.18
C PHE A 87 -18.17 -10.15 10.99
N GLY A 88 -19.22 -9.55 10.41
CA GLY A 88 -20.17 -8.68 11.12
C GLY A 88 -19.61 -7.30 11.49
N PHE A 89 -18.53 -6.86 10.85
CA PHE A 89 -17.98 -5.51 11.05
C PHE A 89 -17.74 -4.82 9.71
N THR A 90 -17.97 -3.50 9.67
CA THR A 90 -17.72 -2.68 8.49
C THR A 90 -16.25 -2.27 8.44
N PRO A 91 -15.50 -2.60 7.37
CA PRO A 91 -14.12 -2.12 7.20
C PRO A 91 -14.08 -0.59 7.08
N ARG A 92 -13.02 0.02 7.62
CA ARG A 92 -12.83 1.48 7.52
C ARG A 92 -12.39 1.88 6.11
N ARG A 93 -12.87 3.04 5.65
CA ARG A 93 -12.45 3.69 4.41
C ARG A 93 -10.99 4.11 4.48
N LEU A 94 -10.32 4.17 3.33
CA LEU A 94 -8.93 4.63 3.27
C LEU A 94 -8.85 6.12 3.61
N GLU A 95 -9.74 6.91 3.02
CA GLU A 95 -9.80 8.34 3.28
C GLU A 95 -10.12 8.62 4.75
N GLY A 96 -9.35 9.52 5.38
CA GLY A 96 -9.50 9.88 6.79
C GLY A 96 -8.91 8.87 7.80
N ASN A 97 -8.38 7.73 7.36
CA ASN A 97 -7.78 6.72 8.24
C ASN A 97 -6.29 6.46 7.96
N ILE A 98 -5.64 7.34 7.20
CA ILE A 98 -4.22 7.22 6.80
C ILE A 98 -3.34 8.35 7.34
N ASP A 99 -3.68 8.92 8.49
CA ASP A 99 -2.92 10.04 9.07
C ASP A 99 -1.48 9.67 9.44
N PHE A 100 -1.17 8.38 9.64
CA PHE A 100 0.19 7.89 9.82
C PHE A 100 1.11 8.29 8.65
N VAL A 101 0.58 8.52 7.45
CA VAL A 101 1.40 8.95 6.30
C VAL A 101 2.02 10.34 6.54
N ARG A 102 1.44 11.15 7.44
CA ARG A 102 2.02 12.44 7.86
C ARG A 102 3.28 12.29 8.73
N SER A 103 3.49 11.15 9.39
CA SER A 103 4.65 10.93 10.26
C SER A 103 5.93 10.64 9.47
N VAL A 104 5.82 10.39 8.15
CA VAL A 104 6.97 10.13 7.28
C VAL A 104 7.48 11.43 6.68
N GLY A 105 8.59 11.95 7.22
CA GLY A 105 9.32 13.09 6.67
C GLY A 105 10.10 12.74 5.38
N PHE A 106 10.57 13.76 4.65
CA PHE A 106 11.46 13.55 3.49
C PHE A 106 12.74 12.80 3.89
N TRP A 107 13.34 13.19 5.02
CA TRP A 107 14.52 12.55 5.58
C TRP A 107 14.26 11.11 6.05
N ASP A 108 13.05 10.81 6.48
CA ASP A 108 12.64 9.45 6.82
C ASP A 108 12.53 8.60 5.55
N GLY A 109 11.97 9.14 4.47
CA GLY A 109 11.95 8.47 3.17
C GLY A 109 13.35 8.14 2.62
N VAL A 110 14.30 9.05 2.79
CA VAL A 110 15.71 8.82 2.42
C VAL A 110 16.33 7.73 3.30
N LYS A 111 16.11 7.77 4.62
CA LYS A 111 16.62 6.75 5.56
C LYS A 111 16.04 5.36 5.31
N ILE A 112 14.73 5.27 5.03
CA ILE A 112 14.04 4.03 4.68
C ILE A 112 14.64 3.43 3.41
N THR A 113 14.88 4.28 2.41
CA THR A 113 15.53 3.86 1.16
C THR A 113 16.94 3.31 1.46
N LEU A 114 17.71 3.94 2.34
CA LEU A 114 19.06 3.47 2.71
C LEU A 114 19.06 2.24 3.65
N GLY A 115 17.91 1.64 3.94
CA GLY A 115 17.78 0.43 4.77
C GLY A 115 17.79 0.69 6.28
N SER A 116 17.72 1.95 6.71
CA SER A 116 17.60 2.35 8.12
C SER A 116 16.15 2.74 8.43
N MET A 117 15.46 1.96 9.27
CA MET A 117 14.07 2.28 9.66
C MET A 117 14.07 3.31 10.79
N PRO A 118 13.46 4.50 10.60
CA PRO A 118 13.37 5.51 11.65
C PRO A 118 12.58 4.97 12.86
N PRO A 119 13.09 5.12 14.10
CA PRO A 119 12.52 4.49 15.28
C PRO A 119 11.09 4.96 15.59
N HIS A 120 10.74 6.22 15.28
CA HIS A 120 9.42 6.78 15.55
C HIS A 120 8.30 6.22 14.66
N ILE A 121 8.61 5.55 13.55
CA ILE A 121 7.62 4.94 12.65
C ILE A 121 7.17 3.55 13.17
N ARG A 122 7.95 2.93 14.06
CA ARG A 122 7.72 1.55 14.52
C ARG A 122 6.62 1.41 15.58
N ASP A 123 6.20 2.54 16.15
CA ASP A 123 5.28 2.62 17.29
C ASP A 123 3.84 2.98 16.88
N HIS A 124 3.46 2.71 15.63
CA HIS A 124 2.13 2.98 15.07
C HIS A 124 1.60 1.72 14.37
#